data_AF-A0A538SZ76-F1
#
_entry.id   AF-A0A538SZ76-F1
#
_cell.length_a   1.000
_cell.length_b   1.000
_cell.length_c   1.000
_cell.angle_alpha   90.00
_cell.angle_beta   90.00
_cell.angle_gamma   90.00
#
_symmetry.space_group_name_H-M   'P 1'
#
loop_
_entity.id
_entity.type
_entity.pdbx_description
1 polymer ?
#
loop_
_entity_poly.entity_id
_entity_poly.type
_entity_poly.pdbx_seq_one_letter_code
_entity_poly.pdbx_strand_id
1 'polypeptide(L)'
;MAPGARPYDNVKEDEGAPQERAEVAVPEFAAIAVFEMKSVHQKGIFKIDLNKYTTDNLTLRFDENIGDLRTLKEGDNFRQVNLDDPLYKQRELTVFVDGMNAKDFGDYINFATVQLRKKHQTGEESQDEVRIDRKNFNSEGNAFKLLYGWKSDNDRRKWMDYEYRTTWSFFGGKELEQTWRSANAGAINLVPPFQKKSVDLQADPDAVAQAQVRTIGVKIYYKLAGVEQVKQVTLNAAKGQLSDRIDFILPSNALEYDYEITWLLKGNRTVSSGRKRGSESILFVDEVQAG
;
A
#
# COMPACT_ATOMS: atom_id res chain seq x y z
N MET A 1 -73.98 -55.25 5.80
CA MET A 1 -74.46 -53.85 5.79
C MET A 1 -73.76 -53.16 4.63
N ALA A 2 -74.54 -52.71 3.65
CA ALA A 2 -74.09 -51.89 2.53
C ALA A 2 -74.20 -50.40 2.94
N PRO A 3 -73.91 -49.40 2.08
CA PRO A 3 -73.08 -49.37 0.87
C PRO A 3 -72.24 -48.06 0.76
N GLY A 4 -71.52 -47.88 -0.35
CA GLY A 4 -71.13 -46.55 -0.86
C GLY A 4 -69.91 -46.63 -1.77
N ALA A 5 -70.01 -47.19 -2.98
CA ALA A 5 -70.31 -46.48 -4.25
C ALA A 5 -69.22 -45.43 -4.59
N ARG A 6 -68.26 -45.66 -5.52
CA ARG A 6 -68.34 -45.74 -7.02
C ARG A 6 -69.01 -44.50 -7.65
N PRO A 7 -68.78 -44.15 -8.94
CA PRO A 7 -67.67 -44.34 -9.90
C PRO A 7 -67.45 -43.02 -10.72
N TYR A 8 -67.16 -43.11 -12.03
CA TYR A 8 -67.11 -42.10 -13.14
C TYR A 8 -65.69 -42.01 -13.74
N ASP A 9 -65.33 -42.75 -14.80
CA ASP A 9 -65.71 -42.60 -16.24
C ASP A 9 -65.54 -41.14 -16.73
N ASN A 10 -64.87 -40.77 -17.82
CA ASN A 10 -64.52 -41.48 -19.06
C ASN A 10 -63.46 -40.68 -19.87
N VAL A 11 -62.64 -41.41 -20.63
CA VAL A 11 -62.06 -41.19 -21.98
C VAL A 11 -61.90 -39.77 -22.56
N LYS A 12 -60.66 -39.47 -23.03
CA LYS A 12 -60.23 -39.11 -24.42
C LYS A 12 -58.93 -38.28 -24.36
N GLU A 13 -57.82 -38.86 -24.82
CA GLU A 13 -57.19 -38.53 -26.13
C GLU A 13 -56.93 -37.04 -26.29
N ASP A 14 -55.68 -36.61 -26.15
CA ASP A 14 -55.12 -35.65 -27.10
C ASP A 14 -53.58 -35.70 -27.13
N GLU A 15 -53.05 -35.67 -28.35
CA GLU A 15 -51.64 -35.72 -28.70
C GLU A 15 -50.94 -34.39 -28.38
N GLY A 16 -49.75 -34.43 -27.77
CA GLY A 16 -48.91 -33.25 -27.60
C GLY A 16 -47.67 -33.50 -26.71
N ALA A 17 -46.52 -33.75 -27.33
CA ALA A 17 -45.19 -33.76 -26.69
C ALA A 17 -44.63 -32.32 -26.51
N PRO A 18 -43.46 -32.05 -25.86
CA PRO A 18 -42.51 -32.92 -25.13
C PRO A 18 -41.93 -32.33 -23.79
N GLN A 19 -41.00 -33.10 -23.16
CA GLN A 19 -39.99 -32.78 -22.10
C GLN A 19 -40.42 -33.09 -20.64
N GLU A 20 -39.62 -33.74 -19.78
CA GLU A 20 -38.23 -33.43 -19.40
C GLU A 20 -37.51 -34.62 -18.69
N ARG A 21 -36.17 -34.53 -18.65
CA ARG A 21 -35.17 -35.08 -17.71
C ARG A 21 -34.36 -36.35 -18.02
N ALA A 22 -33.06 -36.15 -17.84
CA ALA A 22 -31.94 -37.05 -18.01
C ALA A 22 -31.64 -37.86 -16.75
N GLU A 23 -31.04 -39.03 -16.93
CA GLU A 23 -30.06 -39.55 -15.98
C GLU A 23 -28.95 -40.33 -16.70
N VAL A 24 -27.78 -40.29 -16.09
CA VAL A 24 -26.43 -40.49 -16.64
C VAL A 24 -25.89 -41.88 -16.27
N ALA A 25 -25.00 -42.45 -17.11
CA ALA A 25 -23.72 -43.12 -16.76
C ALA A 25 -23.39 -44.28 -17.72
N VAL A 26 -22.20 -44.58 -18.23
CA VAL A 26 -20.83 -44.01 -18.46
C VAL A 26 -20.19 -45.03 -19.46
N PRO A 27 -19.25 -44.68 -20.37
CA PRO A 27 -18.91 -45.51 -21.53
C PRO A 27 -17.92 -46.66 -21.25
N GLU A 28 -18.15 -47.84 -21.85
CA GLU A 28 -17.16 -48.94 -21.92
C GLU A 28 -16.16 -48.69 -23.06
N PHE A 29 -15.09 -47.96 -22.75
CA PHE A 29 -13.86 -47.98 -23.55
C PHE A 29 -12.91 -49.05 -22.98
N ALA A 30 -12.66 -50.10 -23.77
CA ALA A 30 -11.59 -51.06 -23.46
C ALA A 30 -10.27 -50.59 -24.08
N ALA A 31 -9.24 -50.38 -23.24
CA ALA A 31 -7.87 -50.09 -23.66
C ALA A 31 -6.98 -51.28 -23.31
N ILE A 32 -6.34 -51.89 -24.31
CA ILE A 32 -5.32 -52.93 -24.11
C ILE A 32 -3.96 -52.23 -24.07
N ALA A 33 -3.26 -52.35 -22.95
CA ALA A 33 -1.88 -51.90 -22.80
C ALA A 33 -0.94 -53.10 -22.96
N VAL A 34 0.06 -52.98 -23.84
CA VAL A 34 1.16 -53.95 -23.97
C VAL A 34 2.43 -53.25 -23.49
N PHE A 35 3.15 -53.89 -22.55
CA PHE A 35 4.40 -53.36 -22.01
C PHE A 35 5.57 -54.18 -22.52
N GLU A 36 6.57 -53.51 -23.10
CA GLU A 36 7.88 -54.10 -23.42
C GLU A 36 8.93 -53.46 -22.50
N MET A 37 9.60 -54.27 -21.68
CA MET A 37 10.65 -53.79 -20.79
C MET A 37 11.94 -53.53 -21.57
N LYS A 38 12.31 -52.25 -21.72
CA LYS A 38 13.63 -51.86 -22.24
C LYS A 38 14.59 -51.60 -21.08
N SER A 39 15.57 -52.48 -20.89
CA SER A 39 16.64 -52.26 -19.92
C SER A 39 17.72 -51.35 -20.52
N VAL A 40 17.92 -50.17 -19.93
CA VAL A 40 18.97 -49.22 -20.31
C VAL A 40 19.98 -49.13 -19.18
N HIS A 41 21.22 -49.50 -19.44
CA HIS A 41 22.34 -49.34 -18.50
C HIS A 41 23.12 -48.08 -18.84
N GLN A 42 23.01 -47.05 -17.99
CA GLN A 42 23.89 -45.89 -18.04
C GLN A 42 25.01 -46.04 -16.99
N LYS A 43 26.25 -45.86 -17.42
CA LYS A 43 27.42 -45.72 -16.53
C LYS A 43 27.98 -44.31 -16.68
N GLY A 44 28.18 -43.63 -15.56
CA GLY A 44 28.81 -42.32 -15.48
C GLY A 44 29.85 -42.30 -14.35
N ILE A 45 30.89 -41.49 -14.52
CA ILE A 45 31.91 -41.29 -13.49
C ILE A 45 31.38 -40.25 -12.51
N PHE A 46 31.13 -40.67 -11.27
CA PHE A 46 30.72 -39.78 -10.19
C PHE A 46 31.96 -39.10 -9.61
N LYS A 47 32.16 -37.82 -9.91
CA LYS A 47 33.26 -37.03 -9.35
C LYS A 47 32.68 -36.13 -8.26
N ILE A 48 32.94 -36.46 -7.00
CA ILE A 48 32.56 -35.63 -5.85
C ILE A 48 33.71 -34.66 -5.61
N ASP A 49 33.45 -33.37 -5.80
CA ASP A 49 34.34 -32.29 -5.36
C ASP A 49 33.90 -31.87 -3.95
N LEU A 50 34.74 -32.13 -2.95
CA LEU A 50 34.45 -31.91 -1.52
C LEU A 50 34.81 -30.49 -1.04
N ASN A 51 35.12 -29.56 -1.94
CA ASN A 51 35.34 -28.15 -1.59
C ASN A 51 34.02 -27.36 -1.53
N LYS A 52 33.04 -27.87 -0.77
CA LYS A 52 31.79 -27.17 -0.51
C LYS A 52 31.75 -26.79 0.97
N TYR A 53 32.01 -25.52 1.24
CA TYR A 53 31.72 -24.94 2.55
C TYR A 53 30.19 -24.90 2.70
N THR A 54 29.63 -25.85 3.45
CA THR A 54 28.25 -25.78 3.91
C THR A 54 28.23 -24.95 5.18
N THR A 55 27.39 -23.91 5.23
CA THR A 55 27.09 -23.20 6.46
C THR A 55 26.40 -24.16 7.42
N ASP A 56 27.12 -24.55 8.47
CA ASP A 56 26.57 -25.37 9.54
C ASP A 56 25.91 -24.43 10.57
N ASN A 57 24.61 -24.62 10.79
CA ASN A 57 23.89 -23.86 11.81
C ASN A 57 24.00 -24.62 13.12
N LEU A 58 25.06 -24.34 13.88
CA LEU A 58 25.21 -24.87 15.22
C LEU A 58 24.14 -24.25 16.13
N THR A 59 23.10 -25.02 16.42
CA THR A 59 22.10 -24.64 17.42
C THR A 59 22.69 -24.92 18.80
N LEU A 60 23.36 -23.92 19.37
CA LEU A 60 23.81 -23.96 20.75
C LEU A 60 22.60 -23.75 21.66
N ARG A 61 22.36 -24.68 22.58
CA ARG A 61 21.41 -24.43 23.65
C ARG A 61 22.09 -23.56 24.71
N PHE A 62 21.51 -22.39 24.98
CA PHE A 62 21.98 -21.45 26.01
C PHE A 62 21.47 -21.79 27.42
N ASP A 63 20.80 -22.94 27.57
CA ASP A 63 20.25 -23.43 28.84
C ASP A 63 21.23 -24.34 29.61
N GLU A 64 22.39 -24.67 29.03
CA GLU A 64 23.44 -25.39 29.72
C GLU A 64 24.26 -24.45 30.62
N ASN A 65 24.62 -24.95 31.80
CA ASN A 65 25.49 -24.23 32.71
C ASN A 65 26.90 -24.17 32.12
N ILE A 66 27.49 -22.97 32.08
CA ILE A 66 28.82 -22.69 31.49
C ILE A 66 29.96 -23.49 32.18
N GLY A 67 29.66 -24.24 33.24
CA GLY A 67 30.58 -25.17 33.87
C GLY A 67 31.60 -24.45 34.75
N ASP A 68 32.62 -25.18 35.20
CA ASP A 68 33.65 -24.62 36.08
C ASP A 68 34.64 -23.75 35.29
N LEU A 69 34.44 -22.44 35.37
CA LEU A 69 35.26 -21.43 34.73
C LEU A 69 36.56 -21.08 35.48
N ARG A 70 36.83 -21.68 36.65
CA ARG A 70 37.99 -21.33 37.48
C ARG A 70 39.33 -21.57 36.79
N THR A 71 39.40 -22.57 35.90
CA THR A 71 40.60 -22.89 35.11
C THR A 71 40.94 -21.81 34.07
N LEU A 72 39.95 -21.04 33.63
CA LEU A 72 40.13 -19.94 32.69
C LEU A 72 40.51 -18.63 33.38
N LYS A 73 40.49 -18.59 34.72
CA LYS A 73 40.80 -17.40 35.53
C LYS A 73 42.28 -17.01 35.42
N GLU A 74 43.16 -17.97 35.19
CA GLU A 74 44.59 -17.73 35.01
C GLU A 74 44.88 -17.54 33.51
N GLY A 75 44.63 -16.32 32.99
CA GLY A 75 44.88 -15.93 31.59
C GLY A 75 44.07 -14.72 31.15
N ASP A 76 44.26 -14.25 29.90
CA ASP A 76 43.48 -13.14 29.28
C ASP A 76 42.12 -13.62 28.73
N ASN A 77 41.52 -14.64 29.36
CA ASN A 77 40.27 -15.25 28.90
C ASN A 77 39.03 -14.44 29.31
N PHE A 78 39.15 -13.63 30.37
CA PHE A 78 38.09 -12.75 30.85
C PHE A 78 38.50 -11.30 30.64
N ARG A 79 37.77 -10.60 29.77
CA ARG A 79 37.95 -9.18 29.52
C ARG A 79 36.78 -8.42 30.14
N GLN A 80 37.10 -7.52 31.05
CA GLN A 80 36.12 -6.54 31.52
C GLN A 80 36.06 -5.43 30.47
N VAL A 81 34.96 -5.37 29.74
CA VAL A 81 34.65 -4.22 28.87
C VAL A 81 33.70 -3.30 29.60
N ASN A 82 33.99 -2.01 29.59
CA ASN A 82 33.06 -1.03 30.12
C ASN A 82 31.95 -0.80 29.10
N LEU A 83 30.71 -1.22 29.38
CA LEU A 83 29.58 -0.96 28.49
C LEU A 83 29.13 0.51 28.53
N ASP A 84 29.53 1.26 29.55
CA ASP A 84 29.35 2.72 29.61
C ASP A 84 30.42 3.47 28.79
N ASP A 85 31.37 2.76 28.18
CA ASP A 85 32.31 3.33 27.22
C ASP A 85 31.53 3.91 26.03
N PRO A 86 31.79 5.18 25.64
CA PRO A 86 31.21 5.77 24.44
C PRO A 86 31.27 4.88 23.20
N LEU A 87 32.31 4.05 23.04
CA LEU A 87 32.47 3.09 21.93
C LEU A 87 31.29 2.12 21.77
N TYR A 88 30.63 1.74 22.87
CA TYR A 88 29.46 0.85 22.86
C TYR A 88 28.12 1.62 22.86
N LYS A 89 28.14 2.96 22.85
CA LYS A 89 26.92 3.77 22.82
C LYS A 89 26.38 3.85 21.40
N GLN A 90 25.31 3.12 21.15
CA GLN A 90 24.43 3.39 20.02
C GLN A 90 23.50 4.54 20.37
N ARG A 91 23.26 5.42 19.41
CA ARG A 91 22.16 6.37 19.49
C ARG A 91 21.01 5.87 18.65
N GLU A 92 19.89 5.60 19.31
CA GLU A 92 18.62 5.43 18.65
C GLU A 92 17.98 6.80 18.42
N LEU A 93 17.50 7.04 17.21
CA LEU A 93 16.65 8.16 16.83
C LEU A 93 15.26 7.62 16.53
N THR A 94 14.23 8.26 17.08
CA THR A 94 12.85 7.89 16.76
C THR A 94 12.28 8.78 15.67
N VAL A 95 11.74 8.18 14.63
CA VAL A 95 11.11 8.86 13.50
C VAL A 95 9.60 8.74 13.64
N PHE A 96 8.92 9.88 13.59
CA PHE A 96 7.47 10.01 13.64
C PHE A 96 6.98 10.60 12.33
N VAL A 97 5.82 10.18 11.85
CA VAL A 97 5.09 10.84 10.77
C VAL A 97 3.99 11.69 11.37
N ASP A 98 4.05 13.00 11.14
CA ASP A 98 3.06 13.94 11.66
C ASP A 98 1.78 13.95 10.80
N GLY A 99 0.64 14.16 11.45
CA GLY A 99 -0.64 14.42 10.78
C GLY A 99 -1.14 13.33 9.82
N MET A 100 -0.56 12.12 9.85
CA MET A 100 -0.93 11.00 8.99
C MET A 100 -1.29 9.76 9.79
N ASN A 101 -2.20 8.99 9.22
CA ASN A 101 -2.58 7.67 9.70
C ASN A 101 -2.35 6.61 8.63
N ALA A 102 -2.60 5.35 9.00
CA ALA A 102 -2.37 4.23 8.11
C ALA A 102 -3.35 4.11 6.93
N LYS A 103 -4.39 4.94 6.85
CA LYS A 103 -5.27 5.05 5.69
C LYS A 103 -4.67 6.00 4.65
N ASP A 104 -4.06 7.09 5.11
CA ASP A 104 -3.36 8.04 4.24
C ASP A 104 -2.22 7.33 3.47
N PHE A 105 -1.50 6.45 4.17
CA PHE A 105 -0.68 5.40 3.56
C PHE A 105 -1.59 4.38 2.88
N GLY A 106 -1.64 4.37 1.55
CA GLY A 106 -2.51 3.49 0.77
C GLY A 106 -3.61 4.20 -0.02
N ASP A 107 -4.04 5.39 0.41
CA ASP A 107 -4.92 6.23 -0.42
C ASP A 107 -4.12 7.14 -1.37
N TYR A 108 -3.01 7.72 -0.88
CA TYR A 108 -2.22 8.69 -1.64
C TYR A 108 -0.71 8.46 -1.61
N ILE A 109 -0.20 7.88 -0.52
CA ILE A 109 1.23 7.64 -0.30
C ILE A 109 1.50 6.14 -0.33
N ASN A 110 2.50 5.73 -1.11
CA ASN A 110 3.01 4.35 -1.09
C ASN A 110 3.89 4.13 0.14
N PHE A 111 4.88 5.01 0.32
CA PHE A 111 5.83 4.97 1.43
C PHE A 111 6.55 6.31 1.59
N ALA A 112 7.16 6.52 2.76
CA ALA A 112 8.15 7.55 3.02
C ALA A 112 9.46 6.87 3.46
N THR A 113 10.59 7.29 2.91
CA THR A 113 11.91 6.81 3.36
C THR A 113 12.67 7.94 4.03
N VAL A 114 13.19 7.68 5.22
CA VAL A 114 14.13 8.58 5.89
C VAL A 114 15.51 7.96 5.82
N GLN A 115 16.45 8.71 5.26
CA GLN A 115 17.84 8.31 5.21
C GLN A 115 18.63 9.18 6.17
N LEU A 116 19.44 8.52 7.00
CA LEU A 116 20.33 9.11 7.97
C LEU A 116 21.76 9.08 7.44
N ARG A 117 22.49 10.16 7.67
CA ARG A 117 23.94 10.21 7.55
C ARG A 117 24.55 10.88 8.77
N LYS A 118 25.45 10.17 9.46
CA LYS A 118 26.29 10.69 10.53
C LYS A 118 27.73 10.80 10.03
N LYS A 119 28.27 12.02 10.01
CA LYS A 119 29.70 12.29 9.81
C LYS A 119 30.42 12.31 11.15
N HIS A 120 31.38 11.42 11.32
CA HIS A 120 32.20 11.32 12.53
C HIS A 120 33.39 12.27 12.47
N GLN A 121 33.96 12.61 13.62
CA GLN A 121 35.13 13.51 13.69
C GLN A 121 36.39 12.91 13.03
N THR A 122 36.42 11.58 12.90
CA THR A 122 37.46 10.84 12.17
C THR A 122 37.35 10.99 10.65
N GLY A 123 36.24 11.54 10.14
CA GLY A 123 35.91 11.59 8.72
C GLY A 123 35.12 10.37 8.22
N GLU A 124 34.95 9.34 9.04
CA GLU A 124 34.06 8.23 8.71
C GLU A 124 32.59 8.63 8.66
N GLU A 125 31.80 7.90 7.88
CA GLU A 125 30.35 8.05 7.85
C GLU A 125 29.65 6.78 8.36
N SER A 126 28.56 7.00 9.09
CA SER A 126 27.55 5.96 9.36
C SER A 126 26.27 6.36 8.63
N GLN A 127 25.61 5.37 8.03
CA GLN A 127 24.36 5.55 7.32
C GLN A 127 23.36 4.54 7.85
N ASP A 128 22.10 4.94 7.91
CA ASP A 128 20.98 4.07 8.22
C ASP A 128 19.75 4.59 7.49
N GLU A 129 18.76 3.75 7.28
CA GLU A 129 17.50 4.17 6.67
C GLU A 129 16.31 3.43 7.23
N VAL A 130 15.17 4.11 7.23
CA VAL A 130 13.90 3.50 7.56
C VAL A 130 12.87 3.86 6.51
N ARG A 131 12.21 2.83 6.01
CA ARG A 131 11.09 2.94 5.08
C ARG A 131 9.80 2.76 5.87
N ILE A 132 8.90 3.71 5.74
CA ILE A 132 7.61 3.75 6.42
C ILE A 132 6.53 3.56 5.36
N ASP A 133 5.74 2.50 5.49
CA ASP A 133 4.63 2.17 4.60
C ASP A 133 3.38 1.80 5.39
N ARG A 134 2.28 1.53 4.68
CA ARG A 134 1.00 1.16 5.32
C ARG A 134 1.15 -0.05 6.25
N LYS A 135 1.97 -1.03 5.88
CA LYS A 135 2.07 -2.30 6.61
C LYS A 135 2.76 -2.07 7.94
N ASN A 136 3.96 -1.49 7.94
CA ASN A 136 4.71 -1.30 9.18
C ASN A 136 4.11 -0.21 10.07
N PHE A 137 3.50 0.84 9.50
CA PHE A 137 2.78 1.83 10.30
C PHE A 137 1.60 1.22 11.07
N ASN A 138 0.91 0.22 10.50
CA ASN A 138 -0.15 -0.49 11.19
C ASN A 138 0.36 -1.49 12.23
N SER A 139 1.47 -2.19 11.97
CA SER A 139 1.95 -3.25 12.86
C SER A 139 2.86 -2.75 13.98
N GLU A 140 3.70 -1.76 13.70
CA GLU A 140 4.72 -1.23 14.60
C GLU A 140 4.29 0.10 15.26
N GLY A 141 3.25 0.74 14.70
CA GLY A 141 2.81 2.06 15.11
C GLY A 141 3.68 3.18 14.52
N ASN A 142 3.43 4.40 14.96
CA ASN A 142 4.15 5.58 14.51
C ASN A 142 5.38 5.85 15.38
N ALA A 143 6.39 4.98 15.35
CA ALA A 143 7.62 5.13 16.13
C ALA A 143 8.76 4.31 15.51
N PHE A 144 9.30 4.79 14.39
CA PHE A 144 10.33 4.08 13.63
C PHE A 144 11.72 4.41 14.15
N LYS A 145 12.70 3.52 13.96
CA LYS A 145 14.03 3.66 14.57
C LYS A 145 15.11 3.79 13.51
N LEU A 146 16.04 4.69 13.77
CA LEU A 146 17.32 4.80 13.07
C LEU A 146 18.43 4.73 14.11
N LEU A 147 19.54 4.10 13.79
CA LEU A 147 20.66 3.89 14.70
C LEU A 147 21.97 4.36 14.10
N TYR A 148 22.81 4.98 14.94
CA TYR A 148 24.23 5.16 14.63
C TYR A 148 25.09 4.98 15.87
N GLY A 149 26.29 4.44 15.68
CA GLY A 149 27.24 4.17 16.75
C GLY A 149 28.20 5.33 17.02
N TRP A 150 29.02 5.15 18.04
CA TRP A 150 30.22 5.95 18.24
C TRP A 150 31.37 5.41 17.40
N LYS A 151 32.13 6.30 16.75
CA LYS A 151 33.32 5.90 15.96
C LYS A 151 34.51 6.81 16.25
N SER A 152 35.04 6.66 17.46
CA SER A 152 36.20 7.43 17.95
C SER A 152 36.00 8.94 17.88
N ASP A 153 34.76 9.39 18.06
CA ASP A 153 34.46 10.80 18.28
C ASP A 153 35.08 11.24 19.62
N ASN A 154 35.48 12.51 19.73
CA ASN A 154 36.07 13.09 20.94
C ASN A 154 35.18 14.19 21.54
N ASP A 155 34.18 14.66 20.79
CA ASP A 155 33.22 15.68 21.19
C ASP A 155 31.80 15.10 21.14
N ARG A 156 31.24 14.86 22.33
CA ARG A 156 29.90 14.30 22.48
C ARG A 156 28.82 15.18 21.86
N ARG A 157 28.97 16.52 21.88
CA ARG A 157 27.95 17.43 21.30
C ARG A 157 27.93 17.30 19.78
N LYS A 158 29.11 17.28 19.15
CA LYS A 158 29.23 17.06 17.69
C LYS A 158 28.87 15.64 17.27
N TRP A 159 29.05 14.64 18.13
CA TRP A 159 28.57 13.29 17.86
C TRP A 159 27.04 13.25 17.73
N MET A 160 26.32 14.11 18.46
CA MET A 160 24.87 14.17 18.40
C MET A 160 24.34 14.77 17.09
N ASP A 161 25.17 15.49 16.34
CA ASP A 161 24.80 16.09 15.06
C ASP A 161 24.78 15.05 13.95
N TYR A 162 23.69 15.02 13.19
CA TYR A 162 23.48 14.17 12.03
C TYR A 162 22.77 14.94 10.92
N GLU A 163 22.77 14.37 9.73
CA GLU A 163 21.99 14.85 8.60
C GLU A 163 20.95 13.78 8.25
N TYR A 164 19.77 14.21 7.82
CA TYR A 164 18.77 13.30 7.26
C TYR A 164 18.11 13.91 6.03
N ARG A 165 17.58 13.05 5.17
CA ARG A 165 16.69 13.44 4.08
C ARG A 165 15.48 12.54 4.04
N THR A 166 14.38 13.05 3.48
CA THR A 166 13.13 12.30 3.36
C THR A 166 12.72 12.23 1.90
N THR A 167 12.38 11.02 1.45
CA THR A 167 11.81 10.78 0.12
C THR A 167 10.40 10.27 0.27
N TRP A 168 9.43 10.94 -0.35
CA TRP A 168 8.03 10.56 -0.35
C TRP A 168 7.67 9.92 -1.69
N SER A 169 7.05 8.75 -1.67
CA SER A 169 6.55 8.07 -2.87
C SER A 169 5.03 8.07 -2.89
N PHE A 170 4.45 8.47 -4.02
CA PHE A 170 3.02 8.58 -4.26
C PHE A 170 2.57 7.64 -5.38
N PHE A 171 1.27 7.35 -5.41
CA PHE A 171 0.68 6.59 -6.50
C PHE A 171 0.95 7.23 -7.86
N GLY A 172 1.08 6.40 -8.90
CA GLY A 172 1.44 6.85 -10.25
C GLY A 172 2.95 7.08 -10.45
N GLY A 173 3.79 6.50 -9.57
CA GLY A 173 5.25 6.53 -9.69
C GLY A 173 5.85 7.91 -9.50
N LYS A 174 5.19 8.77 -8.69
CA LYS A 174 5.68 10.12 -8.39
C LYS A 174 6.46 10.09 -7.09
N GLU A 175 7.58 10.79 -7.07
CA GLU A 175 8.42 10.89 -5.89
C GLU A 175 8.78 12.35 -5.60
N LEU A 176 8.89 12.69 -4.33
CA LEU A 176 9.42 13.96 -3.87
C LEU A 176 10.56 13.70 -2.89
N GLU A 177 11.79 13.96 -3.35
CA GLU A 177 12.98 13.95 -2.50
C GLU A 177 13.20 15.35 -1.88
N GLN A 178 13.39 15.38 -0.57
CA GLN A 178 13.77 16.58 0.16
C GLN A 178 15.30 16.68 0.27
N THR A 179 15.80 17.89 0.39
CA THR A 179 17.23 18.13 0.63
C THR A 179 17.66 17.63 2.02
N TRP A 180 18.96 17.34 2.16
CA TRP A 180 19.57 17.02 3.45
C TRP A 180 19.36 18.15 4.45
N ARG A 181 18.99 17.79 5.68
CA ARG A 181 18.77 18.69 6.81
C ARG A 181 19.64 18.25 7.98
N SER A 182 20.33 19.19 8.60
CA SER A 182 21.08 18.93 9.83
C SER A 182 20.14 18.94 11.03
N ALA A 183 20.34 18.02 11.96
CA ALA A 183 19.61 17.94 13.21
C ALA A 183 20.47 17.30 14.30
N ASN A 184 20.07 17.49 15.55
CA ASN A 184 20.72 16.87 16.71
C ASN A 184 19.73 16.30 17.74
N ALA A 185 18.43 16.44 17.47
CA ALA A 185 17.36 15.93 18.32
C ALA A 185 17.33 14.40 18.34
N GLY A 186 16.85 13.81 19.44
CA GLY A 186 16.64 12.35 19.53
C GLY A 186 15.44 11.84 18.72
N ALA A 187 14.68 12.75 18.10
CA ALA A 187 13.54 12.42 17.29
C ALA A 187 13.51 13.24 16.00
N ILE A 188 12.99 12.63 14.93
CA ILE A 188 12.75 13.25 13.63
C ILE A 188 11.23 13.25 13.41
N ASN A 189 10.63 14.43 13.33
CA ASN A 189 9.22 14.55 12.97
C ASN A 189 9.09 14.82 11.47
N LEU A 190 8.54 13.86 10.73
CA LEU A 190 8.31 13.95 9.30
C LEU A 190 6.99 14.66 9.04
N VAL A 191 7.09 15.86 8.49
CA VAL A 191 5.92 16.61 8.02
C VAL A 191 5.66 16.25 6.56
N PRO A 192 4.47 15.73 6.23
CA PRO A 192 4.13 15.43 4.86
C PRO A 192 4.09 16.69 3.99
N PRO A 193 4.63 16.63 2.76
CA PRO A 193 4.67 17.78 1.84
C PRO A 193 3.33 18.06 1.16
N PHE A 194 2.34 17.18 1.36
CA PHE A 194 0.99 17.31 0.84
C PHE A 194 -0.03 17.07 1.94
N GLN A 195 -1.19 17.72 1.80
CA GLN A 195 -2.35 17.55 2.64
C GLN A 195 -3.50 16.95 1.85
N LYS A 196 -4.33 16.13 2.51
CA LYS A 196 -5.57 15.62 1.94
C LYS A 196 -6.57 16.77 1.81
N LYS A 197 -7.23 16.84 0.66
CA LYS A 197 -8.37 17.72 0.40
C LYS A 197 -9.54 16.88 -0.09
N SER A 198 -10.74 17.30 0.30
CA SER A 198 -11.99 16.67 -0.11
C SER A 198 -12.93 17.76 -0.62
N VAL A 199 -13.59 17.47 -1.74
CA VAL A 199 -14.58 18.35 -2.35
C VAL A 199 -15.86 17.55 -2.51
N ASP A 200 -16.90 18.01 -1.83
CA ASP A 200 -18.25 17.49 -1.93
C ASP A 200 -18.95 18.13 -3.12
N LEU A 201 -19.47 17.28 -4.01
CA LEU A 201 -20.24 17.71 -5.16
C LEU A 201 -21.71 17.61 -4.81
N GLN A 202 -22.45 18.66 -5.11
CA GLN A 202 -23.90 18.71 -4.89
C GLN A 202 -24.57 19.31 -6.11
N ALA A 203 -25.71 18.74 -6.48
CA ALA A 203 -26.54 19.25 -7.55
C ALA A 203 -28.00 19.31 -7.08
N ASP A 204 -28.62 20.46 -7.25
CA ASP A 204 -30.05 20.63 -6.99
C ASP A 204 -30.89 19.80 -7.99
N PRO A 205 -31.80 18.91 -7.53
CA PRO A 205 -32.63 18.08 -8.40
C PRO A 205 -33.52 18.88 -9.36
N ASP A 206 -34.11 19.99 -8.90
CA ASP A 206 -35.01 20.83 -9.67
C ASP A 206 -34.23 21.57 -10.76
N ALA A 207 -33.06 22.12 -10.44
CA ALA A 207 -32.19 22.78 -11.42
C ALA A 207 -31.70 21.81 -12.51
N VAL A 208 -31.27 20.59 -12.12
CA VAL A 208 -30.84 19.53 -13.04
C VAL A 208 -31.98 19.11 -13.98
N ALA A 209 -33.20 18.97 -13.46
CA ALA A 209 -34.38 18.61 -14.25
C ALA A 209 -34.78 19.73 -15.22
N GLN A 210 -34.81 20.99 -14.76
CA GLN A 210 -35.12 22.16 -15.57
C GLN A 210 -34.13 22.32 -16.73
N ALA A 211 -32.84 22.12 -16.46
CA ALA A 211 -31.80 22.17 -17.48
C ALA A 211 -31.74 20.94 -18.39
N GLN A 212 -32.55 19.89 -18.14
CA GLN A 212 -32.55 18.62 -18.88
C GLN A 212 -31.17 17.90 -18.88
N VAL A 213 -30.44 17.99 -17.76
CA VAL A 213 -29.14 17.35 -17.57
C VAL A 213 -29.32 15.85 -17.33
N ARG A 214 -28.52 15.03 -18.01
CA ARG A 214 -28.48 13.56 -17.83
C ARG A 214 -27.32 13.13 -16.94
N THR A 215 -26.15 13.71 -17.17
CA THR A 215 -24.95 13.43 -16.38
C THR A 215 -24.12 14.69 -16.18
N ILE A 216 -23.46 14.76 -15.03
CA ILE A 216 -22.53 15.85 -14.68
C ILE A 216 -21.17 15.21 -14.43
N GLY A 217 -20.21 15.48 -15.31
CA GLY A 217 -18.81 15.08 -15.11
C GLY A 217 -18.07 16.21 -14.41
N VAL A 218 -17.33 15.88 -13.35
CA VAL A 218 -16.49 16.85 -12.64
C VAL A 218 -15.06 16.36 -12.66
N LYS A 219 -14.15 17.19 -13.14
CA LYS A 219 -12.71 16.97 -13.11
C LYS A 219 -12.06 17.92 -12.12
N ILE A 220 -11.21 17.41 -11.25
CA ILE A 220 -10.31 18.18 -10.40
C ILE A 220 -8.89 18.00 -10.93
N TYR A 221 -8.23 19.12 -11.20
CA TYR A 221 -6.84 19.19 -11.63
C TYR A 221 -5.98 19.68 -10.47
N TYR A 222 -4.94 18.92 -10.14
CA TYR A 222 -4.01 19.25 -9.06
C TYR A 222 -2.58 18.89 -9.46
N LYS A 223 -1.60 19.48 -8.79
CA LYS A 223 -0.18 19.19 -9.03
C LYS A 223 0.38 18.27 -7.94
N LEU A 224 1.00 17.19 -8.38
CA LEU A 224 1.73 16.25 -7.53
C LEU A 224 3.17 16.16 -8.01
N ALA A 225 4.13 16.56 -7.17
CA ALA A 225 5.55 16.60 -7.51
C ALA A 225 5.83 17.32 -8.86
N GLY A 226 5.15 18.44 -9.11
CA GLY A 226 5.29 19.24 -10.33
C GLY A 226 4.53 18.72 -11.55
N VAL A 227 3.93 17.54 -11.47
CA VAL A 227 3.15 16.93 -12.57
C VAL A 227 1.65 17.14 -12.32
N GLU A 228 0.92 17.58 -13.34
CA GLU A 228 -0.55 17.69 -13.26
C GLU A 228 -1.18 16.30 -13.19
N GLN A 229 -2.17 16.17 -12.30
CA GLN A 229 -2.97 14.98 -12.06
C GLN A 229 -4.44 15.36 -12.18
N VAL A 230 -5.26 14.39 -12.61
CA VAL A 230 -6.70 14.58 -12.80
C VAL A 230 -7.45 13.50 -12.04
N LYS A 231 -8.41 13.92 -11.22
CA LYS A 231 -9.45 13.06 -10.65
C LYS A 231 -10.78 13.42 -11.29
N GLN A 232 -11.59 12.42 -11.61
CA GLN A 232 -12.88 12.62 -12.24
C GLN A 232 -13.94 11.76 -11.57
N VAL A 233 -15.13 12.33 -11.38
CA VAL A 233 -16.35 11.59 -11.04
C VAL A 233 -17.49 12.03 -11.95
N THR A 234 -18.52 11.20 -12.02
CA THR A 234 -19.70 11.45 -12.85
C THR A 234 -20.96 11.24 -12.02
N LEU A 235 -21.75 12.29 -11.87
CA LEU A 235 -23.09 12.24 -11.29
C LEU A 235 -24.08 11.80 -12.36
N ASN A 236 -24.95 10.85 -12.03
CA ASN A 236 -25.96 10.30 -12.94
C ASN A 236 -27.36 10.68 -12.47
N ALA A 237 -27.93 11.72 -13.09
CA ALA A 237 -29.24 12.24 -12.73
C ALA A 237 -30.36 11.20 -12.96
N ALA A 238 -30.24 10.36 -13.99
CA ALA A 238 -31.22 9.31 -14.26
C ALA A 238 -31.26 8.22 -13.17
N LYS A 239 -30.20 8.09 -12.37
CA LYS A 239 -30.12 7.19 -11.21
C LYS A 239 -30.34 7.90 -9.88
N GLY A 240 -30.66 9.20 -9.88
CA GLY A 240 -30.76 10.01 -8.67
C GLY A 240 -29.42 10.27 -7.97
N GLN A 241 -28.29 9.98 -8.62
CA GLN A 241 -26.96 10.25 -8.07
C GLN A 241 -26.60 11.71 -8.35
N LEU A 242 -26.97 12.59 -7.42
CA LEU A 242 -26.78 14.05 -7.51
C LEU A 242 -25.74 14.59 -6.53
N SER A 243 -25.04 13.70 -5.83
CA SER A 243 -23.93 14.06 -4.94
C SER A 243 -22.84 12.99 -4.98
N ASP A 244 -21.59 13.42 -4.81
CA ASP A 244 -20.44 12.53 -4.66
C ASP A 244 -19.31 13.30 -3.95
N ARG A 245 -18.22 12.62 -3.60
CA ARG A 245 -17.04 13.24 -2.98
C ARG A 245 -15.80 12.90 -3.79
N ILE A 246 -15.00 13.93 -4.10
CA ILE A 246 -13.67 13.75 -4.68
C ILE A 246 -12.63 14.02 -3.59
N ASP A 247 -11.84 13.00 -3.27
CA ASP A 247 -10.65 13.17 -2.45
C ASP A 247 -9.37 13.22 -3.32
N PHE A 248 -8.49 14.16 -2.99
CA PHE A 248 -7.21 14.37 -3.66
C PHE A 248 -6.18 14.97 -2.68
N ILE A 249 -4.96 15.19 -3.15
CA ILE A 249 -3.88 15.80 -2.35
C ILE A 249 -3.39 17.08 -2.99
N LEU A 250 -3.07 18.07 -2.15
CA LEU A 250 -2.47 19.34 -2.55
C LEU A 250 -1.19 19.58 -1.76
N PRO A 251 -0.23 20.35 -2.29
CA PRO A 251 0.88 20.84 -1.48
C PRO A 251 0.35 21.47 -0.17
N SER A 252 1.03 21.26 0.96
CA SER A 252 0.50 21.66 2.28
C SER A 252 0.24 23.16 2.43
N ASN A 253 0.83 24.00 1.56
CA ASN A 253 0.61 25.44 1.50
C ASN A 253 -0.41 25.89 0.43
N ALA A 254 -0.96 24.96 -0.35
CA ALA A 254 -1.92 25.25 -1.40
C ALA A 254 -3.36 25.06 -0.89
N LEU A 255 -4.19 26.07 -1.12
CA LEU A 255 -5.63 26.06 -0.82
C LEU A 255 -6.48 25.92 -2.07
N GLU A 256 -5.93 26.34 -3.21
CA GLU A 256 -6.64 26.41 -4.48
C GLU A 256 -6.40 25.15 -5.32
N TYR A 257 -7.40 24.80 -6.11
CA TYR A 257 -7.37 23.75 -7.11
C TYR A 257 -8.12 24.23 -8.36
N ASP A 258 -7.81 23.60 -9.49
CA ASP A 258 -8.56 23.86 -10.71
C ASP A 258 -9.61 22.77 -10.91
N TYR A 259 -10.75 23.12 -11.48
CA TYR A 259 -11.82 22.18 -11.78
C TYR A 259 -12.50 22.51 -13.10
N GLU A 260 -13.18 21.51 -13.66
CA GLU A 260 -14.02 21.65 -14.84
C GLU A 260 -15.27 20.80 -14.66
N ILE A 261 -16.42 21.39 -14.95
CA ILE A 261 -17.73 20.73 -14.92
C ILE A 261 -18.20 20.58 -16.37
N THR A 262 -18.62 19.37 -16.72
CA THR A 262 -19.18 19.04 -18.03
C THR A 262 -20.59 18.48 -17.86
N TRP A 263 -21.57 19.12 -18.49
CA TRP A 263 -22.96 18.68 -18.50
C TRP A 263 -23.30 18.00 -19.82
N LEU A 264 -23.77 16.76 -19.74
CA LEU A 264 -24.39 16.08 -20.88
C LEU A 264 -25.91 16.23 -20.76
N LEU A 265 -26.49 16.94 -21.71
CA LEU A 265 -27.90 17.28 -21.74
C LEU A 265 -28.67 16.30 -22.63
N LYS A 266 -30.00 16.32 -22.52
CA LYS A 266 -30.87 15.59 -23.45
C LYS A 266 -30.56 16.00 -24.90
N GLY A 267 -30.65 15.03 -25.82
CA GLY A 267 -30.27 15.24 -27.22
C GLY A 267 -28.77 15.17 -27.49
N ASN A 268 -27.98 14.66 -26.53
CA ASN A 268 -26.52 14.48 -26.65
C ASN A 268 -25.74 15.79 -26.82
N ARG A 269 -26.30 16.90 -26.32
CA ARG A 269 -25.64 18.20 -26.29
C ARG A 269 -24.73 18.28 -25.05
N THR A 270 -23.50 18.73 -25.24
CA THR A 270 -22.51 18.90 -24.17
C THR A 270 -22.25 20.37 -23.92
N VAL A 271 -22.24 20.78 -22.65
CA VAL A 271 -21.81 22.11 -22.18
C VAL A 271 -20.68 21.93 -21.17
N SER A 272 -19.67 22.80 -21.19
CA SER A 272 -18.57 22.78 -20.22
C SER A 272 -18.44 24.14 -19.56
N SER A 273 -18.06 24.15 -18.28
CA SER A 273 -17.74 25.37 -17.53
C SER A 273 -16.41 25.99 -17.98
N GLY A 274 -15.63 25.27 -18.78
CA GLY A 274 -14.20 25.51 -18.92
C GLY A 274 -13.46 25.24 -17.61
N ARG A 275 -12.13 25.42 -17.65
CA ARG A 275 -11.29 25.27 -16.47
C ARG A 275 -11.43 26.51 -15.57
N LYS A 276 -11.91 26.28 -14.35
CA LYS A 276 -12.08 27.29 -13.30
C LYS A 276 -11.12 27.02 -12.15
N ARG A 277 -10.90 28.03 -11.31
CA ARG A 277 -10.13 27.91 -10.06
C ARG A 277 -11.07 28.08 -8.88
N GLY A 278 -10.88 27.29 -7.83
CA GLY A 278 -11.63 27.39 -6.59
C GLY A 278 -10.83 26.88 -5.39
N SER A 279 -11.33 27.13 -4.19
CA SER A 279 -10.76 26.67 -2.92
C SER A 279 -11.81 26.01 -1.99
N GLU A 280 -13.07 26.02 -2.44
CA GLU A 280 -14.22 25.59 -1.66
C GLU A 280 -14.21 24.09 -1.39
N SER A 281 -14.78 23.69 -0.25
CA SER A 281 -14.99 22.28 0.10
C SER A 281 -16.27 21.69 -0.49
N ILE A 282 -17.17 22.54 -1.00
CA ILE A 282 -18.42 22.15 -1.65
C ILE A 282 -18.46 22.83 -3.01
N LEU A 283 -18.74 22.06 -4.06
CA LEU A 283 -19.05 22.60 -5.38
C LEU A 283 -20.51 22.28 -5.72
N PHE A 284 -21.28 23.34 -5.96
CA PHE A 284 -22.58 23.23 -6.62
C PHE A 284 -22.34 23.06 -8.12
N VAL A 285 -22.85 21.95 -8.67
CA VAL A 285 -22.55 21.54 -10.05
C VAL A 285 -23.79 21.50 -10.94
N ASP A 286 -24.89 22.08 -10.48
CA ASP A 286 -26.16 22.22 -11.20
C ASP A 286 -26.28 23.50 -12.04
N GLU A 287 -25.43 24.50 -11.82
CA GLU A 287 -25.43 25.75 -12.58
C GLU A 287 -24.86 25.59 -14.00
N VAL A 288 -25.71 25.17 -14.94
CA VAL A 288 -25.35 25.11 -16.37
C VAL A 288 -25.16 26.53 -16.89
N GLN A 289 -23.91 26.91 -17.17
CA GLN A 289 -23.63 28.21 -17.78
C GLN A 289 -24.25 28.30 -19.17
N ALA A 290 -25.02 29.37 -19.42
CA ALA A 290 -25.50 29.67 -20.75
C ALA A 290 -24.30 29.95 -21.66
N GLY A 291 -24.14 29.12 -22.70
CA GLY A 291 -23.17 29.36 -23.77
C GLY A 291 -23.57 30.50 -24.67
#